data_AF-A0AA39LRV5-F1
#
_entry.id   AF-A0AA39LRV5-F1
#
_cell.length_a   1.000
_cell.length_b   1.000
_cell.length_c   1.000
_cell.angle_alpha   90.00
_cell.angle_beta   90.00
_cell.angle_gamma   90.00
#
_symmetry.space_group_name_H-M   'P 1'
#
loop_
_entity.id
_entity.type
_entity.pdbx_description
1 polymer ?
#
loop_
_entity_poly.entity_id
_entity_poly.type
_entity_poly.pdbx_seq_one_letter_code
_entity_poly.pdbx_strand_id
1 'polypeptide(L)'
;MPLYRDDCASAKMRSSGSTCICARITSIQPTIVIEDKSGSCVLDTFPSDSIAEVGDLCYCFVRCGAEPLRCRRLTVIPPEMFPVALYQLELFRRNQNAMKP
;
A
#
# COMPACT_ATOMS: atom_id res chain seq x y z
N MET A 1 -5.96 7.86 16.48
CA MET A 1 -5.34 8.34 15.21
C MET A 1 -6.24 7.93 14.06
N PRO A 2 -6.57 8.83 13.12
CA PRO A 2 -7.24 8.43 11.89
C PRO A 2 -6.34 7.47 11.11
N LEU A 3 -6.89 6.32 10.69
CA LEU A 3 -6.22 5.41 9.77
C LEU A 3 -6.40 5.96 8.36
N TYR A 4 -5.32 6.49 7.78
CA TYR A 4 -5.35 6.92 6.39
C TYR A 4 -5.29 5.70 5.46
N ARG A 5 -6.00 5.80 4.34
CA ARG A 5 -5.83 4.91 3.20
C ARG A 5 -5.15 5.74 2.13
N ASP A 6 -4.05 5.24 1.61
CA ASP A 6 -3.29 5.94 0.58
C ASP A 6 -3.03 5.03 -0.62
N ASP A 7 -2.74 5.66 -1.75
CA ASP A 7 -2.01 5.02 -2.83
C ASP A 7 -0.49 5.13 -2.60
N CYS A 8 0.29 4.41 -3.40
CA CYS A 8 1.76 4.39 -3.28
C CYS A 8 2.37 5.81 -3.29
N ALA A 9 1.93 6.67 -4.21
CA ALA A 9 2.44 8.03 -4.33
C ALA A 9 2.15 8.87 -3.08
N SER A 10 0.92 8.82 -2.56
CA SER A 10 0.51 9.55 -1.36
C SER A 10 1.25 9.07 -0.12
N ALA A 11 1.46 7.76 0.02
CA ALA A 11 2.18 7.18 1.15
C ALA A 11 3.64 7.67 1.22
N LYS A 12 4.32 7.81 0.07
CA LYS A 12 5.69 8.36 -0.02
C LYS A 12 5.78 9.82 0.41
N MET A 13 4.74 10.62 0.15
CA MET A 13 4.72 12.03 0.52
C MET A 13 4.48 12.27 2.03
N ARG A 14 4.10 11.24 2.80
CA ARG A 14 3.86 11.38 4.24
C ARG A 14 5.16 11.45 5.02
N SER A 15 5.39 12.58 5.69
CA SER A 15 6.54 12.80 6.58
C SER A 15 6.49 12.04 7.89
N SER A 16 5.31 11.56 8.32
CA SER A 16 5.15 10.79 9.56
C SER A 16 3.81 10.04 9.61
N GLY A 17 3.63 9.21 10.64
CA GLY A 17 2.38 8.51 10.91
C GLY A 17 2.32 7.10 10.33
N SER A 18 1.11 6.62 10.06
CA SER A 18 0.88 5.30 9.48
C SER A 18 -0.31 5.34 8.53
N THR A 19 -0.26 4.49 7.50
CA THR A 19 -1.28 4.43 6.46
C THR A 19 -1.46 3.01 5.97
N CYS A 20 -2.60 2.74 5.32
CA CYS A 20 -2.88 1.48 4.65
C CYS A 20 -2.83 1.67 3.14
N ILE A 21 -1.94 0.93 2.47
CA ILE A 21 -1.74 0.96 1.01
C ILE A 21 -2.40 -0.28 0.41
N CYS A 22 -3.17 -0.10 -0.66
CA CYS A 22 -3.69 -1.21 -1.47
C CYS A 22 -2.85 -1.32 -2.76
N ALA A 23 -1.97 -2.30 -2.85
CA ALA A 23 -1.03 -2.43 -3.96
C ALA A 23 -0.69 -3.90 -4.25
N ARG A 24 -0.14 -4.15 -5.44
CA ARG A 24 0.31 -5.47 -5.86
C ARG A 24 1.79 -5.66 -5.55
N ILE A 25 2.20 -6.81 -5.04
CA ILE A 25 3.61 -7.13 -4.86
C ILE A 25 4.24 -7.40 -6.23
N THR A 26 5.29 -6.66 -6.58
CA THR A 26 6.01 -6.82 -7.85
C THR A 26 7.40 -7.42 -7.67
N SER A 27 7.96 -7.33 -6.47
CA SER A 27 9.21 -8.00 -6.10
C SER A 27 9.27 -8.28 -4.59
N ILE A 28 9.95 -9.35 -4.20
CA ILE A 28 10.25 -9.70 -2.80
C ILE A 28 11.76 -9.76 -2.56
N GLN A 29 12.54 -10.11 -3.58
CA GLN A 29 14.00 -10.20 -3.53
C GLN A 29 14.61 -9.47 -4.75
N PRO A 30 15.67 -8.65 -4.58
CA PRO A 30 16.43 -8.39 -3.36
C PRO A 30 15.75 -7.42 -2.38
N THR A 31 14.69 -6.73 -2.82
CA THR A 31 13.91 -5.80 -2.00
C THR A 31 12.43 -6.02 -2.26
N ILE A 32 11.60 -5.68 -1.28
CA ILE A 32 10.15 -5.82 -1.40
C ILE A 32 9.61 -4.56 -2.07
N VAL A 33 8.93 -4.75 -3.19
CA VAL A 33 8.31 -3.66 -3.95
C VAL A 33 6.83 -3.93 -4.11
N ILE A 34 6.02 -2.93 -3.76
CA ILE A 34 4.59 -2.92 -4.02
C ILE A 34 4.27 -1.80 -5.01
N GLU A 35 3.30 -2.04 -5.90
CA GLU A 35 2.93 -1.12 -6.96
C GLU A 35 1.43 -1.01 -7.13
N ASP A 36 0.98 0.22 -7.37
CA ASP A 36 -0.35 0.53 -7.85
C ASP A 36 -0.27 1.53 -9.02
N LYS A 37 -1.42 1.96 -9.54
CA LYS A 37 -1.45 2.91 -10.68
C LYS A 37 -0.81 4.28 -10.40
N SER A 38 -0.61 4.65 -9.14
CA SER A 38 0.04 5.92 -8.76
C SER A 38 1.56 5.82 -8.72
N GLY A 39 2.10 4.60 -8.63
CA GLY A 39 3.53 4.33 -8.58
C GLY A 39 3.87 3.15 -7.65
N SER A 40 5.13 3.07 -7.26
CA SER A 40 5.64 1.98 -6.42
C SER A 40 6.17 2.47 -5.07
N CYS A 41 6.18 1.59 -4.08
CA CYS A 41 6.84 1.77 -2.79
C CYS A 41 7.78 0.61 -2.50
N VAL A 42 8.93 0.92 -1.89
CA VAL A 42 9.86 -0.09 -1.37
C VAL A 42 9.53 -0.30 0.11
N LEU A 43 9.38 -1.55 0.51
CA LEU A 43 9.17 -1.96 1.90
C LEU A 43 10.45 -2.54 2.48
N ASP A 44 10.68 -2.31 3.77
CA ASP A 44 11.87 -2.81 4.47
C ASP A 44 11.86 -4.34 4.64
N THR A 45 10.72 -4.87 5.06
CA THR A 45 10.50 -6.26 5.46
C THR A 45 9.01 -6.59 5.35
N PHE A 46 8.68 -7.87 5.18
CA PHE A 46 7.34 -8.37 5.49
C PHE A 46 7.28 -8.84 6.95
N PRO A 47 6.08 -8.88 7.55
CA PRO A 47 5.87 -9.63 8.79
C PRO A 47 6.38 -11.07 8.63
N SER A 48 6.99 -11.62 9.67
CA SER A 48 7.64 -12.95 9.67
C SER A 48 6.75 -14.08 9.16
N ASP A 49 5.44 -13.97 9.42
CA ASP A 49 4.43 -14.98 9.12
C ASP A 49 3.68 -14.68 7.80
N SER A 50 4.22 -13.79 6.96
CA SER A 50 3.61 -13.41 5.69
C SER A 50 3.72 -14.54 4.67
N ILE A 51 2.57 -15.00 4.18
CA ILE A 51 2.46 -15.96 3.07
C ILE A 51 2.33 -15.29 1.69
N ALA A 52 2.60 -13.99 1.61
CA ALA A 52 2.38 -13.20 0.40
C ALA A 52 3.44 -13.45 -0.67
N GLU A 53 2.98 -13.57 -1.91
CA GLU A 53 3.80 -13.88 -3.08
C GLU A 53 3.85 -12.72 -4.08
N VAL A 54 4.82 -12.77 -4.99
CA VAL A 54 4.85 -11.84 -6.13
C VAL A 54 3.58 -12.03 -6.96
N GLY A 55 2.89 -10.93 -7.22
CA GLY A 55 1.60 -10.93 -7.91
C GLY A 55 0.41 -10.76 -6.98
N ASP A 56 0.54 -10.94 -5.66
CA ASP A 56 -0.57 -10.75 -4.73
C ASP A 56 -0.99 -9.30 -4.63
N LEU A 57 -2.30 -9.05 -4.67
CA LEU A 57 -2.88 -7.77 -4.27
C LEU A 57 -3.06 -7.79 -2.75
N CYS A 58 -2.52 -6.80 -2.04
CA CYS A 58 -2.56 -6.80 -0.58
C CYS A 58 -2.81 -5.41 0.00
N TYR A 59 -3.36 -5.41 1.22
CA TYR A 59 -3.37 -4.26 2.10
C TYR A 59 -2.10 -4.27 2.95
N CYS A 60 -1.26 -3.25 2.78
CA CYS A 60 -0.03 -3.04 3.53
C CYS A 60 -0.23 -1.91 4.53
N PHE A 61 -0.29 -2.23 5.82
CA PHE A 61 -0.27 -1.23 6.87
C PHE A 61 1.17 -0.86 7.18
N VAL A 62 1.55 0.37 6.82
CA VAL A 62 2.94 0.83 6.87
C VAL A 62 3.10 2.02 7.80
N ARG A 63 4.29 2.15 8.39
CA ARG A 63 4.73 3.37 9.06
C ARG A 63 5.44 4.28 8.06
N CYS A 64 4.98 5.52 7.95
CA CYS A 64 5.52 6.54 7.05
C CYS A 64 6.64 7.36 7.71
N GLY A 65 7.33 8.17 6.90
CA GLY A 65 8.37 9.11 7.36
C GLY A 65 9.81 8.62 7.22
N ALA A 66 10.03 7.41 6.69
CA ALA A 66 11.35 6.91 6.31
C ALA A 66 11.20 5.97 5.10
N GLU A 67 12.17 6.01 4.18
CA GLU A 67 12.29 5.03 3.11
C GLU A 67 13.47 4.09 3.39
N PRO A 68 13.32 2.77 3.19
CA PRO A 68 12.10 2.06 2.78
C PRO A 68 10.99 2.08 3.85
N LEU A 69 9.72 2.04 3.40
CA LEU A 69 8.57 2.09 4.32
C LEU A 69 8.51 0.83 5.17
N ARG A 70 8.21 0.98 6.46
CA ARG A 70 8.16 -0.17 7.37
C ARG A 70 6.79 -0.82 7.39
N CYS A 71 6.68 -2.02 6.82
CA CYS A 71 5.44 -2.78 6.84
C CYS A 71 5.21 -3.40 8.23
N ARG A 72 4.08 -3.07 8.84
CA ARG A 72 3.71 -3.57 10.17
C ARG A 72 2.73 -4.71 10.10
N ARG A 73 1.82 -4.66 9.12
CA ARG A 73 0.86 -5.72 8.84
C ARG A 73 0.64 -5.80 7.35
N LEU A 74 0.45 -7.02 6.88
CA LEU A 74 0.10 -7.32 5.50
C LEU A 74 -1.11 -8.24 5.51
N THR A 75 -2.03 -8.01 4.58
CA THR A 75 -3.15 -8.91 4.35
C THR A 75 -3.32 -9.08 2.85
N VAL A 76 -3.09 -10.30 2.37
CA VAL A 76 -3.40 -10.69 0.98
C VAL A 76 -4.91 -10.59 0.80
N ILE A 77 -5.32 -9.94 -0.28
CA ILE A 77 -6.73 -9.77 -0.63
C ILE A 77 -7.13 -11.01 -1.44
N PRO A 78 -8.24 -11.68 -1.11
CA PRO A 78 -8.75 -12.76 -1.95
C PRO A 78 -9.17 -12.25 -3.34
N PRO A 79 -8.98 -13.03 -4.42
CA PRO A 79 -9.33 -12.62 -5.78
C PRO A 79 -10.78 -12.12 -5.94
N GLU A 80 -11.72 -12.73 -5.21
CA GLU A 80 -13.15 -12.37 -5.22
C GLU A 80 -13.37 -10.94 -4.70
N MET A 81 -12.46 -10.44 -3.88
CA MET A 81 -12.50 -9.11 -3.27
C MET A 81 -11.72 -8.06 -4.06
N PHE A 82 -10.99 -8.44 -5.12
CA PHE A 82 -10.23 -7.49 -5.94
C PHE A 82 -11.06 -6.31 -6.47
N PRO A 83 -12.28 -6.51 -7.03
CA PRO A 83 -13.07 -5.39 -7.55
C PRO A 83 -13.38 -4.36 -6.46
N VAL A 84 -13.71 -4.84 -5.25
CA VAL A 84 -14.03 -3.98 -4.11
C VAL A 84 -12.79 -3.22 -3.63
N ALA A 85 -11.67 -3.91 -3.48
CA ALA A 85 -10.43 -3.29 -3.02
C ALA A 85 -9.93 -2.21 -3.99
N LEU A 86 -9.94 -2.51 -5.29
CA LEU A 86 -9.57 -1.56 -6.33
C LEU A 86 -10.54 -0.37 -6.43
N TYR A 87 -11.85 -0.61 -6.25
CA TYR A 87 -12.84 0.46 -6.20
C TYR A 87 -12.62 1.39 -5.00
N GLN A 88 -12.30 0.85 -3.82
CA GLN A 88 -11.99 1.66 -2.64
C GLN A 88 -10.74 2.53 -2.83
N LEU A 89 -9.70 1.98 -3.48
CA LEU A 89 -8.50 2.75 -3.83
C LEU A 89 -8.80 3.86 -4.83
N GLU A 90 -9.65 3.57 -5.82
CA GLU A 90 -10.09 4.56 -6.81
C GLU A 90 -10.95 5.67 -6.18
N LEU A 91 -11.85 5.35 -5.25
CA LEU A 91 -12.61 6.34 -4.48
C LEU A 91 -11.70 7.29 -3.71
N PHE A 92 -10.64 6.75 -3.08
CA PHE A 92 -9.64 7.58 -2.41
C PHE A 92 -9.00 8.58 -3.39
N ARG A 93 -8.53 8.11 -4.54
CA ARG A 93 -7.88 8.96 -5.57
C ARG A 93 -8.81 10.05 -6.09
N ARG A 94 -10.08 9.71 -6.34
CA ARG A 94 -11.09 10.69 -6.78
C ARG A 94 -11.33 11.77 -5.74
N ASN A 95 -11.45 11.38 -4.46
CA ASN A 95 -11.65 12.34 -3.38
C ASN A 95 -10.44 13.26 -3.19
N GLN A 96 -9.21 12.73 -3.32
CA GLN A 96 -7.99 13.56 -3.29
C GLN A 96 -7.95 14.56 -4.45
N ASN A 97 -8.34 14.14 -5.66
CA ASN A 97 -8.37 15.03 -6.82
C ASN A 97 -9.50 16.07 -6.73
N ALA A 98 -10.66 15.73 -6.18
CA ALA A 98 -11.75 16.67 -5.95
C ALA A 98 -11.42 17.74 -4.88
N MET A 99 -10.43 17.48 -4.03
CA MET A 99 -9.94 18.39 -3.00
C MET A 99 -8.75 19.26 -3.45
N LYS A 100 -8.25 19.09 -4.69
CA LYS A 100 -7.24 20.00 -5.26
C LYS A 100 -7.95 21.28 -5.75
N PRO A 101 -7.51 22.48 -5.34
CA PRO A 101 -8.08 23.74 -5.78
C PRO A 101 -7.91 23.99 -7.28
#